data_AF-A0A9X0TPD5-F1
#
_entry.id   AF-A0A9X0TPD5-F1
#
_cell.length_a   1.000
_cell.length_b   1.000
_cell.length_c   1.000
_cell.angle_alpha   90.00
_cell.angle_beta   90.00
_cell.angle_gamma   90.00
#
_symmetry.space_group_name_H-M   'P 1'
#
loop_
_entity.id
_entity.type
_entity.pdbx_description
1 polymer ?
#
loop_
_entity_poly.entity_id
_entity_poly.type
_entity_poly.pdbx_seq_one_letter_code
_entity_poly.pdbx_strand_id
1 'polypeptide(L)'
;MRVVVTGGRDYCETERTFAALDAVHERTPITVLIEGEARGLDVRAKAWAVRRGVPYEAYPADWETLGKAAGGIRNQQMIDQGKPDYGVVFPGGRGTADMRGRLIAVGIPFEEVK
;
A
#
# COMPACT_ATOMS: atom_id res chain seq x y z
N MET A 1 -9.40 -11.26 -0.15
CA MET A 1 -8.19 -10.96 0.63
C MET A 1 -7.95 -9.46 0.63
N ARG A 2 -7.68 -8.85 1.78
CA ARG A 2 -7.38 -7.43 1.93
C ARG A 2 -5.88 -7.22 1.74
N VAL A 3 -5.48 -6.35 0.82
CA VAL A 3 -4.07 -6.17 0.46
C VAL A 3 -3.64 -4.74 0.71
N VAL A 4 -2.58 -4.55 1.51
CA VAL A 4 -1.95 -3.25 1.67
C VAL A 4 -0.81 -3.07 0.68
N VAL A 5 -0.76 -1.92 0.03
CA VAL A 5 0.29 -1.56 -0.93
C VAL A 5 1.10 -0.39 -0.40
N THR A 6 2.41 -0.44 -0.57
CA THR A 6 3.33 0.62 -0.13
C THR A 6 4.53 0.75 -1.06
N GLY A 7 5.02 1.97 -1.24
CA GLY A 7 6.22 2.27 -2.03
C GLY A 7 6.49 3.76 -2.17
N GLY A 8 7.42 4.10 -3.05
CA GLY A 8 7.98 5.44 -3.15
C GLY A 8 6.99 6.50 -3.66
N ARG A 9 7.13 7.72 -3.15
CA ARG A 9 6.37 8.91 -3.62
C ARG A 9 6.75 9.36 -5.02
N ASP A 10 7.91 8.94 -5.49
CA ASP A 10 8.40 9.24 -6.83
C ASP A 10 8.33 7.98 -7.73
N TYR A 11 7.78 6.88 -7.22
CA TYR A 11 7.60 5.65 -7.99
C TYR A 11 6.65 5.91 -9.15
N CYS A 12 7.09 5.59 -10.38
CA CYS A 12 6.40 6.01 -11.59
C CYS A 12 5.97 4.89 -12.56
N GLU A 13 6.24 3.62 -12.26
CA GLU A 13 6.04 2.49 -13.19
C GLU A 13 4.62 1.90 -13.10
N THR A 14 3.67 2.46 -13.87
CA THR A 14 2.26 2.04 -13.84
C THR A 14 2.04 0.59 -14.27
N GLU A 15 2.60 0.19 -15.42
CA GLU A 15 2.44 -1.18 -15.95
C GLU A 15 2.96 -2.22 -14.96
N ARG A 16 4.06 -1.89 -14.28
CA ARG A 16 4.66 -2.74 -13.26
C ARG A 16 3.79 -2.85 -12.01
N THR A 17 3.21 -1.75 -11.55
CA THR A 17 2.22 -1.79 -10.46
C THR A 17 1.04 -2.67 -10.83
N PHE A 18 0.51 -2.54 -12.05
CA PHE A 18 -0.65 -3.28 -12.51
C PHE A 18 -0.34 -4.78 -12.61
N ALA A 19 0.77 -5.14 -13.25
CA ALA A 19 1.18 -6.53 -13.39
C ALA A 19 1.36 -7.23 -12.03
N ALA A 20 1.98 -6.55 -11.05
CA ALA A 20 2.15 -7.10 -9.72
C ALA A 20 0.80 -7.32 -9.01
N LEU A 21 -0.10 -6.33 -9.05
CA LEU A 21 -1.41 -6.44 -8.40
C LEU A 21 -2.34 -7.43 -9.11
N ASP A 22 -2.29 -7.50 -10.44
CA ASP A 22 -3.00 -8.52 -11.22
C ASP A 22 -2.52 -9.92 -10.84
N ALA A 23 -1.19 -10.14 -10.76
CA ALA A 23 -0.64 -11.43 -10.35
C ALA A 23 -1.06 -11.84 -8.92
N VAL A 24 -1.17 -10.90 -7.98
CA VAL A 24 -1.70 -11.17 -6.64
C VAL A 24 -3.19 -11.52 -6.72
N HIS A 25 -3.96 -10.74 -7.46
CA HIS A 25 -5.40 -10.91 -7.62
C HIS A 25 -5.78 -12.22 -8.29
N GLU A 26 -5.00 -12.68 -9.26
CA GLU A 26 -5.16 -13.98 -9.94
C GLU A 26 -4.92 -15.16 -9.00
N ARG A 27 -3.90 -15.08 -8.12
CA ARG A 27 -3.63 -16.13 -7.11
C ARG A 27 -4.72 -16.20 -6.07
N THR A 28 -5.12 -15.05 -5.55
CA THR A 28 -6.18 -14.91 -4.56
C THR A 28 -6.87 -13.56 -4.77
N PRO A 29 -8.18 -13.53 -5.07
CA PRO A 29 -8.89 -12.28 -5.33
C PRO A 29 -8.69 -11.23 -4.22
N ILE A 30 -8.15 -10.09 -4.62
CA ILE A 30 -8.08 -8.89 -3.80
C ILE A 30 -9.51 -8.35 -3.67
N THR A 31 -10.02 -8.35 -2.44
CA THR A 31 -11.39 -7.90 -2.12
C THR A 31 -11.40 -6.45 -1.64
N VAL A 32 -10.29 -5.97 -1.10
CA VAL A 32 -10.05 -4.55 -0.77
C VAL A 32 -8.57 -4.24 -0.96
N LEU A 33 -8.26 -3.13 -1.63
CA LEU A 33 -6.92 -2.58 -1.74
C LEU A 33 -6.74 -1.44 -0.72
N ILE A 34 -5.71 -1.49 0.10
CA ILE A 34 -5.41 -0.49 1.14
C ILE A 34 -4.18 0.29 0.70
N GLU A 35 -4.31 1.61 0.60
CA GLU A 35 -3.24 2.50 0.18
C GLU A 35 -3.27 3.80 1.01
N GLY A 36 -2.30 4.67 0.75
CA GLY A 36 -1.91 5.73 1.67
C GLY A 36 -2.16 7.16 1.22
N GLU A 37 -2.94 7.35 0.16
CA GLU A 37 -3.32 8.61 -0.49
C GLU A 37 -2.11 9.56 -0.68
N ALA A 38 -0.95 9.00 -1.01
CA ALA A 38 0.22 9.77 -1.39
C ALA A 38 0.36 9.86 -2.92
N ARG A 39 1.25 10.73 -3.39
CA ARG A 39 1.71 10.70 -4.79
C ARG A 39 2.54 9.44 -5.05
N GLY A 40 2.79 9.12 -6.33
CA GLY A 40 3.67 8.02 -6.73
C GLY A 40 2.93 6.69 -6.82
N LEU A 41 3.35 5.70 -6.04
CA LEU A 41 2.74 4.36 -6.07
C LEU A 41 1.26 4.38 -5.69
N ASP A 42 0.91 5.08 -4.61
CA ASP A 42 -0.45 5.12 -4.03
C ASP A 42 -1.50 5.52 -5.11
N VAL A 43 -1.19 6.52 -5.94
CA VAL A 43 -2.00 6.90 -7.13
C VAL A 43 -2.19 5.75 -8.12
N ARG A 44 -1.13 4.98 -8.41
CA ARG A 44 -1.18 3.86 -9.36
C ARG A 44 -1.96 2.67 -8.81
N ALA A 45 -1.76 2.39 -7.53
CA ALA A 45 -2.48 1.33 -6.82
C ALA A 45 -3.99 1.63 -6.80
N LYS A 46 -4.37 2.87 -6.47
CA LYS A 46 -5.76 3.36 -6.55
C LYS A 46 -6.32 3.26 -7.97
N ALA A 47 -5.56 3.65 -9.00
CA ALA A 47 -5.98 3.51 -10.39
C ALA A 47 -6.19 2.05 -10.81
N TRP A 48 -5.35 1.12 -10.34
CA TRP A 48 -5.53 -0.31 -10.57
C TRP A 48 -6.85 -0.80 -9.94
N ALA A 49 -7.11 -0.45 -8.68
CA ALA A 49 -8.33 -0.84 -7.97
C ALA A 49 -9.59 -0.37 -8.72
N VAL A 50 -9.62 0.91 -9.11
CA VAL A 50 -10.72 1.48 -9.91
C VAL A 50 -10.90 0.72 -11.22
N ARG A 51 -9.82 0.44 -11.96
CA ARG A 51 -9.90 -0.24 -13.27
C ARG A 51 -10.33 -1.71 -13.16
N ARG A 52 -10.06 -2.37 -12.04
CA ARG A 52 -10.46 -3.76 -11.78
C ARG A 52 -11.80 -3.88 -11.04
N GLY A 53 -12.43 -2.76 -10.67
CA GLY A 53 -13.65 -2.77 -9.87
C GLY A 53 -13.43 -3.30 -8.45
N VAL A 54 -12.19 -3.24 -7.96
CA VAL A 54 -11.83 -3.66 -6.60
C VAL A 54 -12.04 -2.47 -5.66
N PRO A 55 -12.83 -2.62 -4.57
CA PRO A 55 -12.94 -1.59 -3.54
C PRO A 55 -11.56 -1.21 -2.97
N TYR A 56 -11.38 0.05 -2.61
CA TYR A 56 -10.14 0.51 -1.98
C TYR A 56 -10.41 1.38 -0.75
N GLU A 57 -9.46 1.37 0.18
CA GLU A 57 -9.44 2.19 1.37
C GLU A 57 -8.19 3.06 1.35
N ALA A 58 -8.43 4.37 1.37
CA ALA A 58 -7.39 5.39 1.32
C ALA A 58 -7.12 5.94 2.71
N TYR A 59 -5.84 6.02 3.07
CA TYR A 59 -5.38 6.56 4.35
C TYR A 59 -4.50 7.78 4.13
N PRO A 60 -5.05 9.01 4.03
CA PRO A 60 -4.24 10.22 3.91
C PRO A 60 -3.48 10.51 5.21
N ALA A 61 -2.22 10.95 5.08
CA ALA A 61 -1.44 11.40 6.23
C ALA A 61 -1.76 12.87 6.58
N ASP A 62 -2.06 13.13 7.86
CA ASP A 62 -2.30 14.48 8.38
C ASP A 62 -0.99 15.24 8.64
N TRP A 63 -0.41 15.77 7.56
CA TRP A 63 0.83 16.55 7.63
C TRP A 63 0.67 17.90 8.33
N GLU A 64 -0.53 18.45 8.34
CA GLU A 64 -0.83 19.76 8.92
C GLU A 64 -0.75 19.71 10.45
N THR A 65 -1.39 18.71 11.06
CA THR A 65 -1.44 18.58 12.52
C THR A 65 -0.24 17.80 13.08
N LEU A 66 0.21 16.75 12.39
CA LEU A 66 1.18 15.79 12.94
C LEU A 66 2.60 15.95 12.38
N GLY A 67 2.79 16.81 11.38
CA GLY A 67 4.09 17.09 10.77
C GLY A 67 4.81 15.81 10.33
N LYS A 68 6.09 15.66 10.71
CA LYS A 68 6.93 14.54 10.27
C LYS A 68 6.43 13.16 10.72
N ALA A 69 5.66 13.09 11.80
CA ALA A 69 5.12 11.83 12.32
C ALA A 69 3.92 11.31 11.51
N ALA A 70 3.26 12.18 10.73
CA ALA A 70 2.03 11.88 10.01
C ALA A 70 2.12 10.60 9.16
N GLY A 71 3.23 10.41 8.44
CA GLY A 71 3.43 9.23 7.59
C GLY A 71 3.51 7.92 8.37
N GLY A 72 4.22 7.89 9.50
CA GLY A 72 4.31 6.69 10.34
C GLY A 72 2.99 6.38 11.05
N ILE A 73 2.28 7.41 11.50
CA ILE A 73 0.95 7.27 12.13
C ILE A 73 -0.06 6.72 11.11
N ARG A 74 -0.08 7.28 9.89
CA ARG A 74 -0.86 6.76 8.76
C ARG A 74 -0.53 5.29 8.46
N ASN A 75 0.75 4.95 8.40
CA ASN A 75 1.16 3.56 8.16
C ASN A 75 0.63 2.62 9.26
N GLN A 76 0.63 3.04 10.52
CA GLN A 76 0.03 2.26 11.59
C GLN A 76 -1.50 2.13 11.42
N GLN A 77 -2.19 3.19 11.03
CA GLN A 77 -3.63 3.16 10.76
C GLN A 77 -4.00 2.18 9.63
N MET A 78 -3.20 2.10 8.57
CA MET A 78 -3.38 1.13 7.49
C MET A 78 -3.30 -0.32 7.99
N ILE A 79 -2.50 -0.60 9.04
CA ILE A 79 -2.44 -1.92 9.67
C ILE A 79 -3.63 -2.13 10.61
N ASP A 80 -3.85 -1.21 11.56
CA ASP A 80 -4.83 -1.39 12.64
C ASP A 80 -6.28 -1.36 12.15
N GLN A 81 -6.58 -0.44 11.25
CA GLN A 81 -7.93 -0.22 10.72
C GLN A 81 -8.10 -0.96 9.41
N GLY A 82 -7.08 -0.89 8.55
CA GLY A 82 -7.11 -1.57 7.26
C GLY A 82 -7.06 -3.09 7.41
N LYS A 83 -6.48 -3.63 8.48
CA LYS A 83 -6.42 -5.08 8.76
C LYS A 83 -6.06 -5.90 7.51
N PRO A 84 -4.90 -5.64 6.88
CA PRO A 84 -4.52 -6.36 5.68
C PRO A 84 -4.22 -7.83 6.00
N ASP A 85 -4.57 -8.70 5.08
CA ASP A 85 -4.19 -10.12 5.11
C ASP A 85 -2.82 -10.33 4.43
N TYR A 86 -2.43 -9.41 3.54
CA TYR A 86 -1.22 -9.51 2.72
C TYR A 86 -0.67 -8.13 2.35
N GLY A 87 0.64 -8.03 2.14
CA GLY A 87 1.33 -6.81 1.69
C GLY A 87 1.99 -6.92 0.31
N VAL A 88 1.98 -5.84 -0.46
CA VAL A 88 2.80 -5.69 -1.68
C VAL A 88 3.68 -4.47 -1.53
N VAL A 89 4.99 -4.69 -1.45
CA VAL A 89 5.98 -3.66 -1.15
C VAL A 89 6.79 -3.35 -2.41
N PHE A 90 6.61 -2.15 -2.95
CA PHE A 90 7.35 -1.63 -4.10
C PHE A 90 8.59 -0.85 -3.65
N PRO A 91 9.53 -0.53 -4.56
CA PRO A 91 10.68 0.29 -4.24
C PRO A 91 10.27 1.65 -3.68
N GLY A 92 10.96 2.07 -2.62
CA GLY A 92 10.66 3.33 -1.93
C GLY A 92 11.66 3.66 -0.83
N GLY A 93 11.42 4.80 -0.18
CA GLY A 93 12.30 5.33 0.87
C GLY A 93 11.88 4.93 2.29
N ARG A 94 12.18 5.81 3.26
CA ARG A 94 11.94 5.58 4.69
C ARG A 94 10.49 5.18 5.03
N GLY A 95 9.49 5.80 4.40
CA GLY A 95 8.08 5.48 4.65
C GLY A 95 7.70 4.05 4.22
N THR A 96 8.32 3.57 3.15
CA THR A 96 8.15 2.19 2.66
C THR A 96 8.84 1.20 3.60
N ALA A 97 10.07 1.51 4.02
CA ALA A 97 10.81 0.70 4.99
C ALA A 97 10.09 0.61 6.34
N ASP A 98 9.46 1.70 6.80
CA ASP A 98 8.61 1.71 8.00
C ASP A 98 7.42 0.75 7.85
N MET A 99 6.65 0.83 6.76
CA MET A 99 5.53 -0.09 6.52
C MET A 99 5.98 -1.54 6.47
N ARG A 100 7.09 -1.83 5.78
CA ARG A 100 7.69 -3.17 5.73
C ARG A 100 8.01 -3.69 7.14
N GLY A 101 8.62 -2.86 7.99
CA GLY A 101 8.89 -3.20 9.38
C GLY A 101 7.63 -3.51 10.17
N ARG A 102 6.54 -2.76 9.96
CA ARG A 102 5.24 -3.02 10.60
C ARG A 102 4.64 -4.35 10.16
N LEU A 103 4.65 -4.66 8.86
CA LEU A 103 4.17 -5.96 8.34
C LEU A 103 4.88 -7.14 9.01
N ILE A 104 6.21 -7.06 9.14
CA ILE A 104 7.02 -8.07 9.84
C ILE A 104 6.60 -8.15 11.32
N ALA A 105 6.48 -7.02 12.00
CA ALA A 105 6.16 -6.97 13.42
C ALA A 105 4.80 -7.61 13.76
N VAL A 106 3.81 -7.49 12.87
CA VAL A 106 2.47 -8.08 13.06
C VAL A 106 2.29 -9.44 12.37
N GLY A 107 3.34 -9.96 11.72
CA GLY A 107 3.30 -11.28 11.06
C GLY A 107 2.44 -11.34 9.79
N ILE A 108 2.18 -10.21 9.14
CA ILE A 108 1.44 -10.18 7.88
C ILE A 108 2.39 -10.56 6.73
N PRO A 109 2.08 -11.60 5.95
CA PRO A 109 2.90 -11.99 4.80
C PRO A 109 2.90 -10.92 3.72
N PHE A 110 4.01 -10.77 2.99
CA PHE A 110 4.12 -9.80 1.91
C PHE A 110 5.11 -10.27 0.83
N GLU A 111 5.02 -9.67 -0.36
CA GLU A 111 6.03 -9.80 -1.41
C GLU A 111 6.64 -8.44 -1.79
N GLU A 112 7.89 -8.49 -2.25
CA GLU A 112 8.64 -7.31 -2.68
C GLU A 112 8.74 -7.27 -4.20
N VAL A 113 8.36 -6.14 -4.79
CA VAL A 113 8.53 -5.85 -6.21
C VAL A 113 9.87 -5.15 -6.39
N LYS A 114 10.78 -5.73 -7.20
CA LYS A 114 12.20 -5.31 -7.32
C LYS A 114 12.51 -4.25 -8.36
#